data_AF-A0A9X3EVE7-F1
#
_entry.id   AF-A0A9X3EVE7-F1
#
_cell.length_a   1.000
_cell.length_b   1.000
_cell.length_c   1.000
_cell.angle_alpha   90.00
_cell.angle_beta   90.00
_cell.angle_gamma   90.00
#
_symmetry.space_group_name_H-M   'P 1'
#
loop_
_entity.id
_entity.type
_entity.pdbx_description
1 polymer ?
#
loop_
_entity_poly.entity_id
_entity_poly.type
_entity_poly.pdbx_seq_one_letter_code
_entity_poly.pdbx_strand_id
1 'polypeptide(L)'
;MELAHLADLPNESSRLALRELHAATAAIGGVSPSVAMAVRRRAQEVAIDEEDASHYPAGGFDALSTRGRFENLVRSEVAYVDSGRDELGQIDLFDVRFAQGELLYYTRDESPLFDQRRRVTVVVERPLDQRHKHPELDAQTLVLVDAATLRLQADMVQVFGPSGAELHLRWRTSGKADAEAAEEEARLMAMTLADDLAHRRVTLATMTDWQEAPPRGLVVFAAHQEDPRAGARAWVRVGEPRWVLDGESFAVGEPGGLRALLDALLLRLFA
;
A
#
# COMPACT_ATOMS: atom_id res chain seq x y z
N MET A 1 22.96 6.60 -2.39
CA MET A 1 23.79 7.43 -3.28
C MET A 1 23.61 8.89 -2.87
N GLU A 2 24.50 9.42 -2.04
CA GLU A 2 24.44 10.80 -1.52
C GLU A 2 24.83 11.85 -2.58
N LEU A 3 25.48 11.42 -3.68
CA LEU A 3 26.06 12.29 -4.72
C LEU A 3 25.08 12.77 -5.80
N ALA A 4 23.95 12.09 -6.02
CA ALA A 4 23.01 12.45 -7.08
C ALA A 4 22.10 13.64 -6.71
N HIS A 5 21.93 13.92 -5.41
CA HIS A 5 21.00 14.94 -4.90
C HIS A 5 21.68 16.20 -4.36
N LEU A 6 23.02 16.27 -4.41
CA LEU A 6 23.80 17.39 -3.85
C LEU A 6 23.61 18.71 -4.60
N ALA A 7 23.25 18.65 -5.89
CA ALA A 7 22.98 19.84 -6.71
C ALA A 7 21.58 20.46 -6.47
N ASP A 8 20.65 19.69 -5.90
CA ASP A 8 19.26 20.10 -5.67
C ASP A 8 18.98 20.53 -4.21
N LEU A 9 20.02 20.62 -3.35
CA LEU A 9 19.88 21.04 -1.95
C LEU A 9 20.25 22.53 -1.79
N PRO A 10 19.27 23.45 -1.74
CA PRO A 10 19.50 24.89 -1.83
C PRO A 10 20.17 25.50 -0.59
N ASN A 11 20.20 24.82 0.56
CA ASN A 11 20.76 25.36 1.81
C ASN A 11 21.43 24.28 2.69
N GLU A 12 22.29 24.72 3.61
CA GLU A 12 23.07 23.85 4.51
C GLU A 12 22.19 23.14 5.54
N SER A 13 21.10 23.79 5.97
CA SER A 13 20.12 23.25 6.91
C SER A 13 19.39 22.03 6.37
N SER A 14 18.95 22.04 5.11
CA SER A 14 18.29 20.87 4.49
C SER A 14 19.25 19.70 4.31
N ARG A 15 20.54 19.97 4.05
CA ARG A 15 21.57 18.92 4.00
C ARG A 15 21.76 18.25 5.37
N LEU A 16 21.77 19.03 6.45
CA LEU A 16 21.87 18.50 7.80
C LEU A 16 20.62 17.67 8.15
N ALA A 17 19.42 18.18 7.90
CA ALA A 17 18.17 17.48 8.14
C ALA A 17 18.10 16.13 7.41
N LEU A 18 18.49 16.11 6.13
CA LEU A 18 18.52 14.88 5.34
C LEU A 18 19.52 13.85 5.87
N ARG A 19 20.68 14.29 6.37
CA ARG A 19 21.66 13.40 7.02
C ARG A 19 21.13 12.83 8.33
N GLU A 20 20.52 13.65 9.16
CA GLU A 20 19.91 13.20 10.42
C GLU A 20 18.79 12.18 10.16
N LEU A 21 17.92 12.46 9.18
CA LEU A 21 16.84 11.55 8.78
C LEU A 21 17.38 10.20 8.26
N HIS A 22 18.39 10.22 7.40
CA HIS A 22 19.00 8.99 6.91
C HIS A 22 19.73 8.21 8.00
N ALA A 23 20.43 8.88 8.92
CA ALA A 23 21.08 8.24 10.05
C ALA A 23 20.03 7.58 10.98
N ALA A 24 18.95 8.29 11.30
CA ALA A 24 17.85 7.75 12.09
C ALA A 24 17.20 6.53 11.40
N THR A 25 16.92 6.63 10.09
CA THR A 25 16.34 5.52 9.31
C THR A 25 17.26 4.30 9.29
N ALA A 26 18.57 4.51 9.15
CA ALA A 26 19.55 3.43 9.17
C ALA A 26 19.63 2.76 10.55
N ALA A 27 19.55 3.53 11.63
CA ALA A 27 19.61 3.04 13.01
C ALA A 27 18.43 2.12 13.37
N ILE A 28 17.26 2.29 12.73
CA ILE A 28 16.11 1.40 12.93
C ILE A 28 16.41 -0.01 12.43
N GLY A 29 17.18 -0.16 11.35
CA GLY A 29 17.46 -1.46 10.74
C GLY A 29 16.23 -2.09 10.07
N GLY A 30 16.45 -3.20 9.37
CA GLY A 30 15.41 -3.82 8.55
C GLY A 30 14.57 -4.88 9.21
N VAL A 31 13.37 -5.07 8.64
CA VAL A 31 12.46 -6.13 9.06
C VAL A 31 13.18 -7.49 9.02
N SER A 32 13.04 -8.22 10.13
CA SER A 32 13.64 -9.55 10.25
C SER A 32 12.96 -10.57 9.33
N PRO A 33 13.66 -11.63 8.88
CA PRO A 33 13.06 -12.65 8.02
C PRO A 33 11.82 -13.32 8.62
N SER A 34 11.78 -13.53 9.94
CA SER A 34 10.64 -14.15 10.62
C SER A 34 9.40 -13.25 10.59
N VAL A 35 9.56 -11.95 10.85
CA VAL A 35 8.48 -10.96 10.76
C VAL A 35 8.03 -10.82 9.31
N ALA A 36 8.96 -10.69 8.36
CA ALA A 36 8.65 -10.62 6.93
C ALA A 36 7.83 -11.82 6.45
N MET A 37 8.22 -13.05 6.83
CA MET A 37 7.47 -14.27 6.50
C MET A 37 6.09 -14.28 7.15
N ALA A 38 5.97 -13.86 8.42
CA ALA A 38 4.69 -13.80 9.11
C ALA A 38 3.74 -12.80 8.45
N VAL A 39 4.22 -11.60 8.12
CA VAL A 39 3.49 -10.56 7.40
C VAL A 39 3.04 -11.07 6.03
N ARG A 40 3.95 -11.66 5.24
CA ARG A 40 3.62 -12.20 3.91
C ARG A 40 2.56 -13.29 3.97
N ARG A 41 2.60 -14.17 4.97
CA ARG A 41 1.62 -15.23 5.17
C ARG A 41 0.25 -14.68 5.55
N ARG A 42 0.19 -13.68 6.45
CA ARG A 42 -1.09 -13.08 6.87
C ARG A 42 -1.69 -12.17 5.80
N ALA A 43 -0.84 -11.57 4.97
CA ALA A 43 -1.26 -10.78 3.84
C ALA A 43 -1.87 -11.61 2.68
N GLN A 44 -2.02 -12.94 2.76
CA GLN A 44 -2.64 -13.73 1.69
C GLN A 44 -4.18 -13.72 1.75
N GLU A 45 -4.78 -13.55 0.56
CA GLU A 45 -6.21 -13.60 0.21
C GLU A 45 -7.10 -12.46 0.74
N VAL A 46 -7.06 -11.32 0.03
CA VAL A 46 -8.21 -10.40 -0.03
C VAL A 46 -8.70 -10.41 -1.46
N ALA A 47 -9.93 -10.87 -1.67
CA ALA A 47 -10.62 -10.76 -2.95
C ALA A 47 -10.80 -9.28 -3.29
N ILE A 48 -10.61 -8.90 -4.56
CA ILE A 48 -10.80 -7.54 -5.04
C ILE A 48 -12.23 -7.09 -4.77
N ASP A 49 -12.40 -5.94 -4.11
CA ASP A 49 -13.66 -5.20 -4.14
C ASP A 49 -13.85 -4.61 -5.54
N GLU A 50 -15.06 -4.75 -6.07
CA GLU A 50 -15.48 -4.49 -7.46
C GLU A 50 -15.12 -3.09 -8.03
N GLU A 51 -14.68 -2.14 -7.22
CA GLU A 51 -14.38 -0.75 -7.62
C GLU A 51 -13.06 -0.58 -8.40
N ASP A 52 -12.07 -1.47 -8.24
CA ASP A 52 -10.77 -1.39 -8.95
C ASP A 52 -10.70 -2.24 -10.25
N ALA A 53 -11.82 -2.88 -10.65
CA ALA A 53 -11.93 -3.63 -11.90
C ALA A 53 -12.07 -2.70 -13.12
N SER A 54 -11.11 -1.80 -13.32
CA SER A 54 -10.99 -1.03 -14.55
C SER A 54 -10.64 -1.96 -15.71
N HIS A 55 -11.68 -2.43 -16.40
CA HIS A 55 -11.77 -2.64 -17.84
C HIS A 55 -10.47 -3.10 -18.53
N TYR A 56 -10.16 -4.40 -18.47
CA TYR A 56 -9.64 -5.22 -19.58
C TYR A 56 -9.29 -6.62 -19.04
N PRO A 57 -9.97 -7.70 -19.46
CA PRO A 57 -9.70 -9.03 -18.91
C PRO A 57 -8.42 -9.63 -19.54
N ALA A 58 -7.35 -9.70 -18.74
CA ALA A 58 -6.13 -10.43 -19.06
C ALA A 58 -6.18 -11.83 -18.42
N GLY A 59 -6.76 -12.80 -19.13
CA GLY A 59 -6.81 -14.20 -18.69
C GLY A 59 -7.14 -15.13 -19.86
N GLY A 60 -6.39 -16.24 -19.98
CA GLY A 60 -6.62 -17.29 -20.98
C GLY A 60 -7.77 -18.23 -20.62
N PHE A 61 -8.05 -19.20 -21.49
CA PHE A 61 -9.08 -20.21 -21.29
C PHE A 61 -8.48 -21.45 -20.63
N ASP A 62 -9.11 -21.95 -19.56
CA ASP A 62 -8.56 -23.04 -18.73
C ASP A 62 -9.21 -24.41 -19.02
N ALA A 63 -10.50 -24.43 -19.41
CA ALA A 63 -11.18 -25.68 -19.78
C ALA A 63 -12.32 -25.47 -20.79
N LEU A 64 -12.95 -26.58 -21.21
CA LEU A 64 -14.14 -26.61 -22.05
C LEU A 64 -15.33 -27.16 -21.24
N SER A 65 -16.50 -26.55 -21.41
CA SER A 65 -17.76 -27.00 -20.80
C SER A 65 -18.88 -27.00 -21.82
N THR A 66 -19.88 -27.85 -21.61
CA THR A 66 -21.13 -27.86 -22.39
C THR A 66 -22.16 -26.82 -21.92
N ARG A 67 -21.79 -25.99 -20.95
CA ARG A 67 -22.59 -24.87 -20.44
C ARG A 67 -21.77 -23.59 -20.45
N GLY A 68 -22.31 -22.52 -21.04
CA GLY A 68 -21.66 -21.21 -21.09
C GLY A 68 -22.49 -20.16 -21.82
N ARG A 69 -21.97 -18.94 -21.88
CA ARG A 69 -22.55 -17.85 -22.69
C ARG A 69 -22.03 -17.94 -24.13
N PHE A 70 -22.85 -17.55 -25.11
CA PHE A 70 -22.46 -17.57 -26.54
C PHE A 70 -21.19 -16.77 -26.85
N GLU A 71 -20.91 -15.72 -26.08
CA GLU A 71 -19.67 -14.92 -26.19
C GLU A 71 -18.39 -15.74 -25.95
N ASN A 72 -18.51 -16.87 -25.24
CA ASN A 72 -17.41 -17.81 -24.96
C ASN A 72 -17.53 -19.11 -25.77
N LEU A 73 -18.36 -19.16 -26.81
CA LEU A 73 -18.48 -20.34 -27.68
C LEU A 73 -17.13 -20.66 -28.35
N VAL A 74 -16.74 -21.93 -28.35
CA VAL A 74 -15.50 -22.36 -29.01
C VAL A 74 -15.60 -22.09 -30.51
N ARG A 75 -14.54 -21.52 -31.08
CA ARG A 75 -14.55 -21.06 -32.48
C ARG A 75 -14.84 -22.18 -33.49
N SER A 76 -14.48 -23.43 -33.17
CA SER A 76 -14.80 -24.60 -34.00
C SER A 76 -16.29 -24.94 -34.03
N GLU A 77 -17.07 -24.55 -33.03
CA GLU A 77 -18.51 -24.80 -33.01
C GLU A 77 -19.26 -23.93 -34.04
N VAL A 78 -18.73 -22.75 -34.36
CA VAL A 78 -19.28 -21.87 -35.41
C VAL A 78 -19.20 -22.52 -36.79
N ALA A 79 -18.29 -23.48 -37.00
CA ALA A 79 -18.19 -24.21 -38.26
C ALA A 79 -19.44 -25.07 -38.55
N TYR A 80 -20.26 -25.37 -37.53
CA TYR A 80 -21.50 -26.13 -37.71
C TYR A 80 -22.68 -25.30 -38.19
N VAL A 81 -22.56 -23.96 -38.21
CA VAL A 81 -23.58 -23.07 -38.77
C VAL A 81 -23.67 -23.33 -40.28
N ASP A 82 -24.89 -23.43 -40.79
CA ASP A 82 -25.21 -23.83 -42.17
C ASP A 82 -24.73 -25.23 -42.59
N SER A 83 -24.06 -25.99 -41.71
CA SER A 83 -23.62 -27.36 -41.99
C SER A 83 -24.77 -28.35 -41.83
N GLY A 84 -24.88 -29.32 -42.75
CA GLY A 84 -25.90 -30.38 -42.67
C GLY A 84 -27.32 -29.94 -43.07
N ARG A 85 -27.51 -28.70 -43.56
CA ARG A 85 -28.82 -28.20 -44.00
C ARG A 85 -29.42 -28.99 -45.16
N ASP A 86 -28.59 -29.53 -46.05
CA ASP A 86 -29.06 -30.36 -47.16
C ASP A 86 -29.78 -31.63 -46.68
N GLU A 87 -29.46 -32.10 -45.47
CA GLU A 87 -30.01 -33.33 -44.86
C GLU A 87 -31.11 -33.03 -43.83
N LEU A 88 -31.01 -31.90 -43.12
CA LEU A 88 -31.87 -31.52 -42.00
C LEU A 88 -32.90 -30.42 -42.36
N GLY A 89 -32.88 -29.94 -43.60
CA GLY A 89 -33.79 -28.92 -44.10
C GLY A 89 -33.49 -27.53 -43.54
N GLN A 90 -34.41 -26.97 -42.74
CA GLN A 90 -34.27 -25.63 -42.17
C GLN A 90 -33.37 -25.57 -40.92
N ILE A 91 -33.04 -26.72 -40.36
CA ILE A 91 -32.23 -26.86 -39.14
C ILE A 91 -30.80 -27.18 -39.56
N ASP A 92 -29.80 -26.54 -38.95
CA ASP A 92 -28.39 -26.91 -39.16
C ASP A 92 -27.81 -27.70 -37.97
N LEU A 93 -26.61 -28.24 -38.17
CA LEU A 93 -25.95 -29.07 -37.16
C LEU A 93 -25.61 -28.27 -35.89
N PHE A 94 -25.47 -26.95 -36.00
CA PHE A 94 -25.28 -26.08 -34.84
C PHE A 94 -26.55 -26.05 -33.97
N ASP A 95 -27.73 -25.88 -34.58
CA ASP A 95 -29.02 -25.88 -33.88
C ASP A 95 -29.27 -27.19 -33.12
N VAL A 96 -28.92 -28.33 -33.73
CA VAL A 96 -29.07 -29.66 -33.11
C VAL A 96 -28.18 -29.78 -31.88
N ARG A 97 -26.90 -29.42 -31.99
CA ARG A 97 -25.95 -29.48 -30.88
C ARG A 97 -26.27 -28.49 -29.78
N PHE A 98 -26.85 -27.33 -30.12
CA PHE A 98 -27.37 -26.38 -29.14
C PHE A 98 -28.52 -26.98 -28.34
N ALA A 99 -29.53 -27.56 -29.01
CA ALA A 99 -30.69 -28.15 -28.36
C ALA A 99 -30.34 -29.36 -27.48
N GLN A 100 -29.30 -30.12 -27.84
CA GLN A 100 -28.81 -31.27 -27.07
C GLN A 100 -27.87 -30.89 -25.92
N GLY A 101 -27.47 -29.62 -25.81
CA GLY A 101 -26.48 -29.19 -24.81
C GLY A 101 -25.09 -29.76 -25.07
N GLU A 102 -24.70 -29.89 -26.33
CA GLU A 102 -23.42 -30.45 -26.78
C GLU A 102 -22.44 -29.40 -27.32
N LEU A 103 -22.86 -28.13 -27.40
CA LEU A 103 -21.96 -27.04 -27.78
C LEU A 103 -20.89 -26.84 -26.70
N LEU A 104 -19.65 -26.72 -27.14
CA LEU A 104 -18.52 -26.46 -26.26
C LEU A 104 -18.32 -24.94 -26.11
N TYR A 105 -18.20 -24.53 -24.86
CA TYR A 105 -17.88 -23.17 -24.45
C TYR A 105 -16.56 -23.20 -23.71
N TYR A 106 -15.73 -22.18 -23.90
CA TYR A 106 -14.58 -21.97 -23.05
C TYR A 106 -15.07 -21.64 -21.63
N THR A 107 -14.66 -22.42 -20.64
CA THR A 107 -14.76 -22.03 -19.24
C THR A 107 -13.57 -21.16 -18.90
N ARG A 108 -13.87 -19.95 -18.45
CA ARG A 108 -12.86 -19.08 -17.86
C ARG A 108 -12.61 -19.57 -16.45
N ASP A 109 -11.34 -19.61 -16.08
CA ASP A 109 -10.99 -19.68 -14.67
C ASP A 109 -11.46 -18.35 -14.05
N GLU A 110 -12.51 -18.39 -13.23
CA GLU A 110 -12.82 -17.31 -12.29
C GLU A 110 -11.83 -17.38 -11.12
N SER A 111 -10.54 -17.55 -11.42
CA SER A 111 -9.48 -17.24 -10.46
C SER A 111 -9.69 -15.78 -10.12
N PRO A 112 -10.06 -15.45 -8.86
CA PRO A 112 -10.11 -14.07 -8.44
C PRO A 112 -8.74 -13.48 -8.78
N LEU A 113 -8.70 -12.38 -9.52
CA LEU A 113 -7.50 -11.58 -9.58
C LEU A 113 -7.21 -11.20 -8.13
N PHE A 114 -6.21 -11.83 -7.51
CA PHE A 114 -5.76 -11.40 -6.20
C PHE A 114 -4.94 -10.15 -6.44
N ASP A 115 -5.49 -8.97 -6.11
CA ASP A 115 -4.64 -7.77 -6.10
C ASP A 115 -3.61 -7.94 -4.97
N GLN A 116 -2.35 -8.02 -5.38
CA GLN A 116 -1.21 -8.11 -4.48
C GLN A 116 -0.84 -6.74 -3.91
N ARG A 117 -1.48 -5.65 -4.35
CA ARG A 117 -1.19 -4.31 -3.86
C ARG A 117 -1.72 -4.13 -2.45
N ARG A 118 -0.79 -3.95 -1.52
CA ARG A 118 -1.05 -3.63 -0.13
C ARG A 118 -0.93 -2.11 0.01
N ARG A 119 -2.07 -1.43 0.03
CA ARG A 119 -2.17 0.03 0.25
C ARG A 119 -2.18 0.32 1.75
N VAL A 120 -1.23 1.14 2.20
CA VAL A 120 -1.15 1.65 3.57
C VAL A 120 -1.18 3.17 3.52
N THR A 121 -1.99 3.78 4.37
CA THR A 121 -1.98 5.24 4.55
C THR A 121 -1.27 5.56 5.86
N VAL A 122 -0.24 6.40 5.83
CA VAL A 122 0.39 6.95 7.03
C VAL A 122 0.03 8.42 7.13
N VAL A 123 -0.54 8.81 8.27
CA VAL A 123 -0.85 10.21 8.60
C VAL A 123 0.07 10.69 9.70
N VAL A 124 0.78 11.78 9.47
CA VAL A 124 1.47 12.56 10.49
C VAL A 124 0.52 13.67 10.94
N GLU A 125 -0.01 13.55 12.15
CA GLU A 125 -0.98 14.50 12.72
C GLU A 125 -0.25 15.69 13.35
N ARG A 126 -0.61 16.90 12.90
CA ARG A 126 -0.06 18.17 13.43
C ARG A 126 1.46 18.15 13.52
N PRO A 127 2.17 18.13 12.37
CA PRO A 127 3.62 17.98 12.35
C PRO A 127 4.34 19.02 13.22
N LEU A 128 3.79 20.23 13.38
CA LEU A 128 4.39 21.26 14.23
C LEU A 128 4.46 20.82 15.71
N ASP A 129 3.45 20.13 16.23
CA ASP A 129 3.43 19.62 17.61
C ASP A 129 4.54 18.57 17.84
N GLN A 130 4.99 17.91 16.77
CA GLN A 130 6.04 16.90 16.78
C GLN A 130 7.44 17.49 16.57
N ARG A 131 7.55 18.81 16.31
CA ARG A 131 8.83 19.52 16.14
C ARG A 131 9.53 19.84 17.47
N HIS A 132 9.57 18.90 18.40
CA HIS A 132 10.31 19.02 19.66
C HIS A 132 11.33 17.88 19.80
N LYS A 133 12.47 18.17 20.43
CA LYS A 133 13.47 17.15 20.79
C LYS A 133 13.30 16.81 22.26
N HIS A 134 12.87 15.59 22.55
CA HIS A 134 12.89 15.08 23.92
C HIS A 134 14.36 14.81 24.33
N PRO A 135 14.79 15.14 25.56
CA PRO A 135 16.20 14.98 25.98
C PRO A 135 16.78 13.56 25.85
N GLU A 136 15.93 12.55 26.05
CA GLU A 136 16.32 11.13 25.95
C GLU A 136 16.29 10.56 24.53
N LEU A 137 15.88 11.35 23.53
CA LEU A 137 15.82 10.93 22.14
C LEU A 137 16.97 11.53 21.35
N ASP A 138 17.54 10.73 20.44
CA ASP A 138 18.69 11.14 19.63
C ASP A 138 18.36 12.29 18.66
N ALA A 139 17.12 12.30 18.17
CA ALA A 139 16.60 13.27 17.22
C ALA A 139 15.25 13.84 17.67
N GLN A 140 14.81 14.89 16.95
CA GLN A 140 13.47 15.46 17.10
C GLN A 140 12.40 14.39 16.82
N THR A 141 11.26 14.45 17.53
CA THR A 141 10.18 13.47 17.39
C THR A 141 9.71 13.33 15.94
N LEU A 142 9.53 14.43 15.23
CA LEU A 142 9.13 14.43 13.82
C LEU A 142 10.14 13.69 12.91
N VAL A 143 11.43 13.94 13.10
CA VAL A 143 12.50 13.24 12.36
C VAL A 143 12.44 11.72 12.59
N LEU A 144 12.13 11.29 13.81
CA LEU A 144 11.97 9.86 14.12
C LEU A 144 10.70 9.28 13.47
N VAL A 145 9.62 10.05 13.35
CA VAL A 145 8.39 9.64 12.66
C VAL A 145 8.62 9.51 11.16
N ASP A 146 9.35 10.46 10.55
CA ASP A 146 9.74 10.38 9.14
C ASP A 146 10.66 9.19 8.91
N ALA A 147 11.64 8.96 9.78
CA ALA A 147 12.52 7.80 9.71
C ALA A 147 11.74 6.47 9.82
N ALA A 148 10.78 6.40 10.74
CA ALA A 148 9.89 5.25 10.89
C ALA A 148 9.05 5.02 9.62
N THR A 149 8.54 6.09 9.00
CA THR A 149 7.76 6.04 7.76
C THR A 149 8.61 5.56 6.57
N LEU A 150 9.82 6.10 6.41
CA LEU A 150 10.77 5.66 5.39
C LEU A 150 11.12 4.18 5.56
N ARG A 151 11.38 3.77 6.79
CA ARG A 151 11.71 2.37 7.10
C ARG A 151 10.52 1.44 6.84
N LEU A 152 9.31 1.87 7.21
CA LEU A 152 8.08 1.12 6.94
C LEU A 152 7.89 0.89 5.43
N GLN A 153 8.09 1.93 4.61
CA GLN A 153 8.04 1.79 3.16
C GLN A 153 9.10 0.80 2.64
N ALA A 154 10.35 0.95 3.08
CA ALA A 154 11.42 0.05 2.68
C ALA A 154 11.12 -1.41 3.08
N ASP A 155 10.56 -1.64 4.27
CA ASP A 155 10.13 -2.96 4.73
C ASP A 155 8.99 -3.52 3.89
N MET A 156 7.97 -2.72 3.57
CA MET A 156 6.88 -3.15 2.71
C MET A 156 7.37 -3.57 1.32
N VAL A 157 8.28 -2.79 0.71
CA VAL A 157 8.92 -3.16 -0.56
C VAL A 157 9.77 -4.42 -0.41
N GLN A 158 10.49 -4.60 0.70
CA GLN A 158 11.27 -5.80 0.97
C GLN A 158 10.39 -7.05 1.11
N VAL A 159 9.21 -6.92 1.71
CA VAL A 159 8.29 -8.05 1.97
C VAL A 159 7.45 -8.41 0.74
N PHE A 160 6.89 -7.41 0.06
CA PHE A 160 5.91 -7.60 -1.02
C PHE A 160 6.47 -7.37 -2.41
N GLY A 161 7.69 -6.86 -2.52
CA GLY A 161 8.30 -6.44 -3.78
C GLY A 161 7.84 -5.05 -4.23
N PRO A 162 8.51 -4.47 -5.24
CA PRO A 162 8.26 -3.08 -5.67
C PRO A 162 6.85 -2.81 -6.20
N SER A 163 6.16 -3.83 -6.72
CA SER A 163 4.81 -3.68 -7.27
C SER A 163 3.70 -4.11 -6.29
N GLY A 164 4.07 -4.63 -5.12
CA GLY A 164 3.13 -5.18 -4.13
C GLY A 164 2.81 -4.24 -2.97
N ALA A 165 3.45 -3.06 -2.91
CA ALA A 165 3.32 -2.12 -1.80
C ALA A 165 3.07 -0.70 -2.33
N GLU A 166 2.02 -0.06 -1.82
CA GLU A 166 1.69 1.34 -2.08
C GLU A 166 1.53 2.07 -0.74
N LEU A 167 2.21 3.21 -0.58
CA LEU A 167 2.15 4.06 0.60
C LEU A 167 1.54 5.43 0.27
N HIS A 168 0.51 5.81 1.00
CA HIS A 168 -0.03 7.16 0.98
C HIS A 168 0.42 7.90 2.23
N LEU A 169 1.44 8.75 2.12
CA LEU A 169 1.89 9.59 3.22
C LEU A 169 1.12 10.91 3.20
N ARG A 170 0.53 11.26 4.34
CA ARG A 170 -0.29 12.45 4.51
C ARG A 170 0.16 13.23 5.73
N TRP A 171 0.11 14.55 5.65
CA TRP A 171 0.25 15.43 6.81
C TRP A 171 -1.07 16.12 7.09
N ARG A 172 -1.64 15.86 8.26
CA ARG A 172 -2.89 16.50 8.67
C ARG A 172 -2.58 17.78 9.45
N THR A 173 -3.16 18.88 8.98
CA THR A 173 -2.82 20.23 9.43
C THR A 173 -4.02 20.91 10.08
N SER A 174 -3.79 21.70 11.13
CA SER A 174 -4.84 22.41 11.86
C SER A 174 -4.82 23.94 11.68
N GLY A 175 -3.79 24.47 11.02
CA GLY A 175 -3.62 25.90 10.78
C GLY A 175 -2.41 26.21 9.90
N LYS A 176 -2.15 27.51 9.68
CA LYS A 176 -1.11 27.97 8.74
C LYS A 176 0.29 27.50 9.11
N ALA A 177 0.66 27.60 10.39
CA ALA A 177 2.00 27.20 10.85
C ALA A 177 2.22 25.67 10.72
N ASP A 178 1.18 24.88 10.99
CA ASP A 178 1.20 23.43 10.73
C ASP A 178 1.36 23.12 9.23
N ALA A 179 0.67 23.88 8.36
CA ALA A 179 0.76 23.71 6.92
C ALA A 179 2.16 24.07 6.38
N GLU A 180 2.78 25.14 6.91
CA GLU A 180 4.17 25.50 6.59
C GLU A 180 5.14 24.38 7.04
N ALA A 181 4.96 23.83 8.25
CA ALA A 181 5.75 22.69 8.71
C ALA A 181 5.54 21.43 7.84
N ALA A 182 4.30 21.11 7.48
CA ALA A 182 3.97 19.99 6.62
C ALA A 182 4.58 20.13 5.22
N GLU A 183 4.62 21.34 4.66
CA GLU A 183 5.24 21.59 3.36
C GLU A 183 6.75 21.35 3.40
N GLU A 184 7.42 21.78 4.47
CA GLU A 184 8.84 21.53 4.68
C GLU A 184 9.14 20.02 4.77
N GLU A 185 8.36 19.27 5.56
CA GLU A 185 8.54 17.80 5.65
C GLU A 185 8.20 17.09 4.35
N ALA A 186 7.15 17.52 3.64
CA ALA A 186 6.79 16.94 2.36
C ALA A 186 7.91 17.12 1.32
N ARG A 187 8.60 18.27 1.33
CA ARG A 187 9.78 18.48 0.48
C ARG A 187 10.92 17.56 0.88
N LEU A 188 11.23 17.44 2.18
CA LEU A 188 12.28 16.55 2.67
C LEU A 188 12.00 15.08 2.27
N MET A 189 10.78 14.60 2.52
CA MET A 189 10.35 13.25 2.17
C MET A 189 10.32 13.01 0.66
N ALA A 190 9.95 14.02 -0.14
CA ALA A 190 9.99 13.90 -1.60
C ALA A 190 11.41 13.69 -2.15
N MET A 191 12.42 14.29 -1.52
CA MET A 191 13.82 14.06 -1.91
C MET A 191 14.26 12.64 -1.56
N THR A 192 13.88 12.14 -0.38
CA THR A 192 14.26 10.78 0.05
C THR A 192 13.50 9.69 -0.70
N LEU A 193 12.26 9.93 -1.10
CA LEU A 193 11.37 8.97 -1.79
C LEU A 193 11.26 9.24 -3.30
N ALA A 194 12.22 9.95 -3.90
CA ALA A 194 12.14 10.38 -5.29
C ALA A 194 11.89 9.20 -6.27
N ASP A 195 12.57 8.08 -6.08
CA ASP A 195 12.38 6.88 -6.90
C ASP A 195 11.00 6.24 -6.68
N ASP A 196 10.54 6.17 -5.43
CA ASP A 196 9.20 5.65 -5.11
C ASP A 196 8.08 6.53 -5.68
N LEU A 197 8.26 7.84 -5.69
CA LEU A 197 7.35 8.79 -6.30
C LEU A 197 7.30 8.64 -7.82
N ALA A 198 8.47 8.52 -8.47
CA ALA A 198 8.56 8.32 -9.92
C ALA A 198 7.81 7.05 -10.37
N HIS A 199 7.84 6.01 -9.55
CA HIS A 199 7.15 4.74 -9.80
C HIS A 199 5.73 4.67 -9.21
N ARG A 200 5.22 5.76 -8.63
CA ARG A 200 3.89 5.83 -7.98
C ARG A 200 3.69 4.82 -6.86
N ARG A 201 4.77 4.37 -6.21
CA ARG A 201 4.74 3.52 -5.00
C ARG A 201 4.42 4.34 -3.76
N VAL A 202 4.78 5.63 -3.78
CA VAL A 202 4.43 6.59 -2.73
C VAL A 202 3.60 7.71 -3.32
N THR A 203 2.65 8.24 -2.56
CA THR A 203 2.03 9.54 -2.82
C THR A 203 2.12 10.42 -1.59
N LEU A 204 2.36 11.71 -1.78
CA LEU A 204 2.45 12.72 -0.74
C LEU A 204 1.30 13.71 -0.90
N ALA A 205 0.62 14.07 0.19
CA ALA A 205 -0.34 15.18 0.19
C ALA A 205 -0.56 15.72 1.60
N THR A 206 -1.03 16.96 1.72
CA THR A 206 -1.57 17.48 2.98
C THR A 206 -3.06 17.21 3.07
N MET A 207 -3.61 17.26 4.28
CA MET A 207 -5.04 17.10 4.51
C MET A 207 -5.53 17.91 5.71
N THR A 208 -6.84 18.13 5.76
CA THR A 208 -7.50 18.83 6.88
C THR A 208 -8.62 18.02 7.52
N ASP A 209 -9.24 17.12 6.75
CA ASP A 209 -10.31 16.22 7.20
C ASP A 209 -9.87 14.75 7.09
N TRP A 210 -10.39 13.91 7.99
CA TRP A 210 -10.16 12.46 7.96
C TRP A 210 -10.77 11.79 6.72
N GLN A 211 -11.79 12.38 6.11
CA GLN A 211 -12.40 11.89 4.86
C GLN A 211 -11.46 11.98 3.65
N GLU A 212 -10.41 12.81 3.72
CA GLU A 212 -9.38 12.89 2.67
C GLU A 212 -8.39 11.72 2.74
N ALA A 213 -8.42 10.91 3.81
CA ALA A 213 -7.54 9.77 4.01
C ALA A 213 -8.16 8.51 3.41
N PRO A 214 -7.45 7.74 2.57
CA PRO A 214 -7.90 6.41 2.21
C PRO A 214 -8.01 5.55 3.48
N PRO A 215 -9.16 4.90 3.76
CA PRO A 215 -9.40 4.23 5.03
C PRO A 215 -8.60 2.93 5.19
N ARG A 216 -8.07 2.37 4.10
CA ARG A 216 -7.37 1.07 4.13
C ARG A 216 -5.98 1.21 4.74
N GLY A 217 -5.72 0.42 5.78
CA GLY A 217 -4.42 0.34 6.43
C GLY A 217 -3.96 1.66 7.06
N LEU A 218 -4.89 2.50 7.52
CA LEU A 218 -4.58 3.81 8.10
C LEU A 218 -3.77 3.67 9.41
N VAL A 219 -2.57 4.23 9.40
CA VAL A 219 -1.70 4.44 10.56
C VAL A 219 -1.61 5.93 10.84
N VAL A 220 -1.76 6.32 12.10
CA VAL A 220 -1.62 7.72 12.52
C VAL A 220 -0.49 7.85 13.53
N PHE A 221 0.45 8.76 13.28
CA PHE A 221 1.43 9.22 14.27
C PHE A 221 0.98 10.57 14.83
N ALA A 222 0.72 10.63 16.13
CA ALA A 222 0.20 11.82 16.79
C ALA A 222 0.76 12.01 18.20
N ALA A 223 0.95 13.25 18.63
CA ALA A 223 1.39 13.56 20.00
C ALA A 223 0.25 13.45 21.06
N HIS A 224 -0.95 13.03 20.66
CA HIS A 224 -2.13 12.97 21.51
C HIS A 224 -2.84 11.62 21.44
N GLN A 225 -3.89 11.47 22.25
CA GLN A 225 -4.72 10.27 22.25
C GLN A 225 -5.53 10.14 20.95
N GLU A 226 -5.92 8.92 20.64
CA GLU A 226 -6.68 8.57 19.44
C GLU A 226 -7.93 9.42 19.26
N ASP A 227 -8.13 9.92 18.03
CA ASP A 227 -9.39 10.53 17.60
C ASP A 227 -10.29 9.43 17.02
N PRO A 228 -11.41 9.09 17.66
CA PRO A 228 -12.30 8.02 17.18
C PRO A 228 -12.83 8.25 15.76
N ARG A 229 -12.83 9.50 15.28
CA ARG A 229 -13.27 9.86 13.92
C ARG A 229 -12.29 9.44 12.83
N ALA A 230 -11.03 9.18 13.19
CA ALA A 230 -10.01 8.77 12.23
C ALA A 230 -10.26 7.34 11.72
N GLY A 231 -10.82 6.45 12.56
CA GLY A 231 -10.98 5.04 12.21
C GLY A 231 -9.65 4.35 11.89
N ALA A 232 -8.57 4.74 12.57
CA ALA A 232 -7.23 4.24 12.30
C ALA A 232 -7.12 2.74 12.65
N ARG A 233 -6.39 1.99 11.82
CA ARG A 233 -6.05 0.59 12.14
C ARG A 233 -4.96 0.51 13.22
N ALA A 234 -4.13 1.55 13.29
CA ALA A 234 -3.07 1.70 14.27
C ALA A 234 -2.91 3.19 14.63
N TRP A 235 -2.94 3.49 15.92
CA TRP A 235 -2.63 4.83 16.42
C TRP A 235 -1.35 4.80 17.24
N VAL A 236 -0.32 5.50 16.77
CA VAL A 236 0.97 5.62 17.43
C VAL A 236 1.05 6.96 18.15
N ARG A 237 1.03 6.92 19.48
CA ARG A 237 1.28 8.08 20.32
C ARG A 237 2.78 8.33 20.45
N VAL A 238 3.22 9.49 19.97
CA VAL A 238 4.63 9.91 19.91
C VAL A 238 4.93 11.07 20.87
N GLY A 239 6.19 11.51 20.92
CA GLY A 239 6.64 12.69 21.67
C GLY A 239 7.30 12.41 23.02
N GLU A 240 7.20 11.17 23.49
CA GLU A 240 7.82 10.70 24.73
C GLU A 240 8.96 9.71 24.43
N PRO A 241 9.86 9.39 25.38
CA PRO A 241 10.87 8.34 25.20
C PRO A 241 10.29 6.99 24.86
N ARG A 242 9.04 6.76 25.28
CA ARG A 242 8.28 5.55 24.99
C ARG A 242 7.06 5.88 24.15
N TRP A 243 7.04 5.39 22.92
CA TRP A 243 5.87 5.53 22.04
C TRP A 243 4.88 4.42 22.33
N VAL A 244 3.61 4.69 22.10
CA VAL A 244 2.54 3.75 22.40
C VAL A 244 1.74 3.42 21.14
N LEU A 245 1.67 2.14 20.79
CA LEU A 245 0.80 1.62 19.74
C LEU A 245 -0.30 0.79 20.42
N ASP A 246 -1.53 1.30 20.40
CA ASP A 246 -2.72 0.59 20.92
C ASP A 246 -2.57 0.01 22.34
N GLY A 247 -1.88 0.74 23.22
CA GLY A 247 -1.63 0.38 24.62
C GLY A 247 -0.31 -0.36 24.86
N GLU A 248 0.37 -0.85 23.82
CA GLU A 248 1.71 -1.42 23.91
C GLU A 248 2.77 -0.32 23.86
N SER A 249 3.80 -0.40 24.72
CA SER A 249 4.79 0.67 24.91
C SER A 249 6.19 0.26 24.45
N PHE A 250 6.76 1.04 23.54
CA PHE A 250 8.05 0.78 22.89
C PHE A 250 9.08 1.84 23.29
N ALA A 251 10.25 1.43 23.78
CA ALA A 251 11.32 2.33 24.22
C ALA A 251 12.11 2.88 23.03
N VAL A 252 11.64 3.97 22.42
CA VAL A 252 12.19 4.53 21.17
C VAL A 252 13.62 5.06 21.31
N GLY A 253 14.00 5.52 22.51
CA GLY A 253 15.38 5.92 22.81
C GLY A 253 16.36 4.76 23.00
N GLU A 254 15.88 3.51 23.07
CA GLU A 254 16.73 2.33 23.22
C GLU A 254 16.99 1.65 21.86
N PRO A 255 18.18 1.04 21.66
CA PRO A 255 18.49 0.29 20.44
C PRO A 255 17.41 -0.77 20.14
N GLY A 256 16.84 -0.70 18.94
CA GLY A 256 15.79 -1.63 18.48
C GLY A 256 14.37 -1.27 18.92
N GLY A 257 14.15 -0.22 19.71
CA GLY A 257 12.81 0.20 20.14
C GLY A 257 11.88 0.58 18.99
N LEU A 258 12.35 1.43 18.07
CA LEU A 258 11.61 1.76 16.85
C LEU A 258 11.42 0.56 15.93
N ARG A 259 12.39 -0.35 15.86
CA ARG A 259 12.28 -1.58 15.07
C ARG A 259 11.16 -2.47 15.60
N ALA A 260 11.10 -2.67 16.91
CA ALA A 260 10.05 -3.44 17.56
C ALA A 260 8.67 -2.82 17.31
N LEU A 261 8.56 -1.48 17.38
CA LEU A 261 7.34 -0.75 17.07
C LEU A 261 6.89 -1.00 15.62
N LEU A 262 7.81 -0.90 14.65
CA LEU A 262 7.49 -1.13 13.24
C LEU A 262 7.15 -2.60 12.94
N ASP A 263 7.78 -3.56 13.61
CA ASP A 263 7.44 -4.98 13.46
C ASP A 263 6.02 -5.26 13.99
N ALA A 264 5.66 -4.69 15.14
CA ALA A 264 4.30 -4.76 15.68
C ALA A 264 3.28 -4.09 14.73
N LEU A 265 3.63 -2.93 14.18
CA LEU A 265 2.81 -2.20 13.22
C LEU A 265 2.56 -3.03 11.95
N LEU A 266 3.60 -3.59 11.33
CA LEU A 266 3.50 -4.44 10.14
C LEU A 266 2.63 -5.68 10.41
N LEU A 267 2.84 -6.35 11.54
CA LEU A 267 2.07 -7.52 11.92
C LEU A 267 0.59 -7.20 12.11
N ARG A 268 0.25 -5.99 12.57
CA ARG A 268 -1.12 -5.52 12.79
C ARG A 268 -1.80 -5.06 11.51
N LEU A 269 -1.08 -4.33 10.66
CA LEU A 269 -1.58 -3.85 9.37
C LEU A 269 -2.02 -4.99 8.46
N PHE A 270 -1.31 -6.11 8.53
CA PHE A 270 -1.55 -7.29 7.71
C PHE A 270 -2.08 -8.48 8.51
N ALA A 271 -2.61 -8.26 9.72
CA ALA A 271 -3.30 -9.29 10.51
C ALA A 271 -4.68 -9.65 9.97
#